data_AF-A0A529L7S7-F1
#
_entry.id   AF-A0A529L7S7-F1
#
_cell.length_a   1.000
_cell.length_b   1.000
_cell.length_c   1.000
_cell.angle_alpha   90.00
_cell.angle_beta   90.00
_cell.angle_gamma   90.00
#
_symmetry.space_group_name_H-M   'P 1'
#
loop_
_entity.id
_entity.type
_entity.pdbx_description
1 polymer ?
#
loop_
_entity_poly.entity_id
_entity_poly.type
_entity_poly.pdbx_seq_one_letter_code
_entity_poly.pdbx_strand_id
1 'polypeptide(L)'
;MIGDFDYQFFLEVLTGGLLSGVMYSLVAIGFVLIYKTSGVLNFAQGALLLFAALTFVSLVERGVPFALALAATFAIMVALGIGIERAVLRPLTNKPPITLFMATLGLSYIIEGAAQLIWGTQVHGLELGIEDVPLEVGGVLISQFDIFAAAVAAAMVLLLSLFFRYTRIGLSFRAVADDQFAALAVGLKLPLIWASVWAAAGLVALVAGLLWG
;
A
#
# COMPACT_ATOMS: atom_id res chain seq x y z
N MET A 1 -5.05 40.10 26.15
CA MET A 1 -6.00 39.00 25.91
C MET A 1 -5.25 37.99 25.05
N ILE A 2 -4.38 37.21 25.69
CA ILE A 2 -3.54 36.18 25.05
C ILE A 2 -4.29 34.88 25.27
N GLY A 3 -4.58 34.18 24.17
CA GLY A 3 -5.54 33.09 24.11
C GLY A 3 -5.27 31.99 25.13
N ASP A 4 -6.33 31.58 25.82
CA ASP A 4 -6.35 30.32 26.53
C ASP A 4 -6.05 29.22 25.52
N PHE A 5 -4.89 28.57 25.68
CA PHE A 5 -4.56 27.39 24.89
C PHE A 5 -5.59 26.33 25.21
N ASP A 6 -6.41 25.99 24.22
CA ASP A 6 -7.36 24.90 24.34
C ASP A 6 -6.58 23.57 24.31
N TYR A 7 -6.26 23.07 25.49
CA TYR A 7 -5.53 21.81 25.68
C TYR A 7 -6.30 20.61 25.10
N GLN A 8 -7.64 20.68 25.05
CA GLN A 8 -8.45 19.62 24.45
C GLN A 8 -8.26 19.62 22.94
N PHE A 9 -8.38 20.80 22.30
CA PHE A 9 -8.09 20.96 20.88
C PHE A 9 -6.67 20.55 20.51
N PHE A 10 -5.67 20.90 21.33
CA PHE A 10 -4.29 20.46 21.10
C PHE A 10 -4.14 18.94 21.13
N LEU A 11 -4.75 18.27 22.11
CA LEU A 11 -4.71 16.80 22.20
C LEU A 11 -5.48 16.13 21.05
N GLU A 12 -6.59 16.71 20.61
CA GLU A 12 -7.36 16.25 19.45
C GLU A 12 -6.53 16.32 18.16
N VAL A 13 -5.93 17.47 17.88
CA VAL A 13 -5.07 17.64 16.69
C VAL A 13 -3.83 16.77 16.77
N LEU A 14 -3.22 16.62 17.96
CA LEU A 14 -2.04 15.76 18.14
C LEU A 14 -2.38 14.28 17.91
N THR A 15 -3.51 13.81 18.45
CA THR A 15 -3.95 12.42 18.29
C THR A 15 -4.40 12.14 16.85
N GLY A 16 -5.21 13.00 16.25
CA GLY A 16 -5.58 12.89 14.83
C GLY A 16 -4.37 12.96 13.89
N GLY A 17 -3.41 13.84 14.17
CA GLY A 17 -2.15 13.92 13.45
C GLY A 17 -1.29 12.65 13.58
N LEU A 18 -1.28 12.03 14.75
CA LEU A 18 -0.58 10.76 14.98
C LEU A 18 -1.25 9.60 14.22
N LEU A 19 -2.59 9.50 14.27
CA LEU A 19 -3.36 8.45 13.60
C LEU A 19 -3.20 8.56 12.07
N SER A 20 -3.35 9.75 11.51
CA SER A 20 -3.10 10.00 10.08
C SER A 20 -1.65 9.71 9.68
N GLY A 21 -0.67 10.07 10.52
CA GLY A 21 0.74 9.72 10.31
C GLY A 21 0.98 8.22 10.22
N VAL A 22 0.31 7.42 11.07
CA VAL A 22 0.35 5.96 11.01
C VAL A 22 -0.25 5.45 9.69
N MET A 23 -1.36 6.02 9.23
CA MET A 23 -1.95 5.67 7.94
C MET A 23 -1.03 5.99 6.75
N TYR A 24 -0.38 7.16 6.75
CA TYR A 24 0.61 7.51 5.72
C TYR A 24 1.82 6.59 5.72
N SER A 25 2.22 6.06 6.88
CA SER A 25 3.32 5.12 6.99
C SER A 25 3.07 3.84 6.18
N LEU A 26 1.81 3.39 6.10
CA LEU A 26 1.43 2.20 5.35
C LEU A 26 1.70 2.40 3.85
N VAL A 27 1.28 3.53 3.31
CA VAL A 27 1.56 3.92 1.91
C VAL A 27 3.08 4.01 1.69
N ALA A 28 3.80 4.67 2.59
CA ALA A 28 5.25 4.83 2.51
C ALA A 28 5.99 3.48 2.49
N ILE A 29 5.55 2.49 3.28
CA ILE A 29 6.13 1.15 3.29
C ILE A 29 5.99 0.49 1.91
N GLY A 30 4.85 0.66 1.22
CA GLY A 30 4.65 0.17 -0.14
C GLY A 30 5.69 0.73 -1.13
N PHE A 31 5.95 2.04 -1.06
CA PHE A 31 7.01 2.69 -1.85
C PHE A 31 8.40 2.17 -1.50
N VAL A 32 8.73 2.06 -0.21
CA VAL A 32 10.05 1.62 0.28
C VAL A 32 10.35 0.19 -0.15
N LEU A 33 9.35 -0.71 -0.08
CA LEU A 33 9.47 -2.12 -0.47
C LEU A 33 9.94 -2.28 -1.92
N ILE A 34 9.27 -1.59 -2.83
CA ILE A 34 9.61 -1.62 -4.25
C ILE A 34 10.94 -0.93 -4.47
N TYR A 35 11.14 0.27 -3.92
CA TYR A 35 12.37 1.05 -4.09
C TYR A 35 13.61 0.29 -3.64
N LYS A 36 13.56 -0.36 -2.48
CA LYS A 36 14.71 -1.09 -1.93
C LYS A 36 15.15 -2.27 -2.79
N THR A 37 14.28 -2.84 -3.62
CA THR A 37 14.62 -3.99 -4.45
C THR A 37 14.73 -3.71 -5.92
N SER A 38 14.07 -2.68 -6.43
CA SER A 38 14.23 -2.22 -7.82
C SER A 38 15.31 -1.16 -7.97
N GLY A 39 15.67 -0.47 -6.89
CA GLY A 39 16.53 0.73 -6.91
C GLY A 39 15.81 1.97 -7.45
N VAL A 40 14.51 1.90 -7.77
CA VAL A 40 13.75 3.00 -8.37
C VAL A 40 12.39 3.18 -7.72
N LEU A 41 12.02 4.44 -7.52
CA LEU A 41 10.72 4.83 -6.98
C LEU A 41 9.63 4.48 -7.97
N ASN A 42 8.68 3.64 -7.55
CA ASN A 42 7.52 3.29 -8.36
C ASN A 42 6.37 4.28 -8.12
N PHE A 43 6.19 5.23 -9.04
CA PHE A 43 5.10 6.20 -8.96
C PHE A 43 3.72 5.60 -9.27
N ALA A 44 3.65 4.37 -9.79
CA ALA A 44 2.40 3.65 -9.98
C ALA A 44 1.80 3.12 -8.66
N GLN A 45 2.52 3.22 -7.54
CA GLN A 45 2.02 2.71 -6.25
C GLN A 45 0.68 3.37 -5.83
N GLY A 46 0.50 4.66 -6.11
CA GLY A 46 -0.78 5.35 -5.84
C GLY A 46 -1.91 4.83 -6.73
N ALA A 47 -1.66 4.65 -8.03
CA ALA A 47 -2.62 4.08 -8.96
C ALA A 47 -2.97 2.62 -8.61
N LEU A 48 -2.00 1.86 -8.09
CA LEU A 48 -2.20 0.50 -7.58
C LEU A 48 -3.10 0.47 -6.35
N LEU A 49 -2.95 1.44 -5.43
CA LEU A 49 -3.86 1.63 -4.29
C LEU A 49 -5.30 1.82 -4.77
N LEU A 50 -5.50 2.76 -5.70
CA LEU A 50 -6.81 3.07 -6.27
C LEU A 50 -7.42 1.83 -6.94
N PHE A 51 -6.64 1.15 -7.78
CA PHE A 51 -7.09 -0.05 -8.48
C PHE A 51 -7.49 -1.17 -7.50
N ALA A 52 -6.73 -1.35 -6.42
CA ALA A 52 -7.03 -2.34 -5.39
C ALA A 52 -8.34 -2.01 -4.66
N ALA A 53 -8.52 -0.76 -4.25
CA ALA A 53 -9.73 -0.30 -3.57
C ALA A 53 -10.98 -0.50 -4.45
N LEU A 54 -10.95 -0.02 -5.69
CA LEU A 54 -12.08 -0.16 -6.63
C LEU A 54 -12.41 -1.62 -6.96
N THR A 55 -11.38 -2.46 -7.13
CA THR A 55 -11.58 -3.89 -7.36
C THR A 55 -12.28 -4.54 -6.16
N PHE A 56 -11.89 -4.18 -4.95
CA PHE A 56 -12.52 -4.69 -3.74
C PHE A 56 -13.96 -4.20 -3.57
N VAL A 57 -14.20 -2.88 -3.66
CA VAL A 57 -15.55 -2.28 -3.55
C VAL A 57 -16.49 -2.98 -4.54
N SER A 58 -16.07 -3.11 -5.79
CA SER A 58 -16.91 -3.70 -6.84
C SER A 58 -17.24 -5.17 -6.60
N LEU A 59 -16.37 -5.93 -5.94
CA LEU A 59 -16.68 -7.30 -5.55
C LEU A 59 -17.71 -7.33 -4.41
N VAL A 60 -17.55 -6.46 -3.42
CA VAL A 60 -18.48 -6.35 -2.29
C VAL A 60 -19.86 -5.91 -2.75
N GLU A 61 -19.96 -4.90 -3.62
CA GLU A 61 -21.22 -4.43 -4.22
C GLU A 61 -21.95 -5.53 -5.01
N ARG A 62 -21.21 -6.46 -5.61
CA ARG A 62 -21.76 -7.64 -6.31
C ARG A 62 -22.20 -8.76 -5.35
N GLY A 63 -22.15 -8.53 -4.04
CA GLY A 63 -22.56 -9.49 -3.01
C GLY A 63 -21.51 -10.56 -2.69
N VAL A 64 -20.26 -10.39 -3.11
CA VAL A 64 -19.18 -11.30 -2.74
C VAL A 64 -18.86 -11.13 -1.25
N PRO A 65 -18.77 -12.23 -0.46
CA PRO A 65 -18.41 -12.13 0.95
C PRO A 65 -17.07 -11.41 1.15
N PHE A 66 -16.97 -10.56 2.18
CA PHE A 66 -15.80 -9.73 2.46
C PHE A 66 -14.46 -10.49 2.38
N ALA A 67 -14.37 -11.66 3.02
CA ALA A 67 -13.15 -12.47 3.02
C ALA A 67 -12.77 -12.99 1.62
N LEU A 68 -13.77 -13.34 0.80
CA LEU A 68 -13.54 -13.80 -0.56
C LEU A 68 -13.19 -12.64 -1.49
N ALA A 69 -13.81 -11.47 -1.32
CA ALA A 69 -13.46 -10.25 -2.02
C ALA A 69 -12.01 -9.85 -1.73
N LEU A 70 -11.59 -9.91 -0.46
CA LEU A 70 -10.22 -9.58 -0.05
C LEU A 70 -9.20 -10.53 -0.70
N ALA A 71 -9.47 -11.84 -0.65
CA ALA A 71 -8.59 -12.85 -1.25
C ALA A 71 -8.52 -12.73 -2.77
N ALA A 72 -9.65 -12.46 -3.43
CA ALA A 72 -9.71 -12.27 -4.88
C ALA A 72 -8.97 -11.00 -5.31
N THR A 73 -9.20 -9.86 -4.63
CA THR A 73 -8.47 -8.62 -4.92
C THR A 73 -6.99 -8.78 -4.67
N PHE A 74 -6.58 -9.43 -3.58
CA PHE A 74 -5.17 -9.72 -3.33
C PHE A 74 -4.56 -10.55 -4.48
N ALA A 75 -5.24 -11.60 -4.93
CA ALA A 75 -4.76 -12.42 -6.06
C ALA A 75 -4.63 -11.59 -7.35
N ILE A 76 -5.60 -10.71 -7.64
CA ILE A 76 -5.55 -9.79 -8.79
C ILE A 76 -4.36 -8.84 -8.67
N MET A 77 -4.13 -8.26 -7.48
CA MET A 77 -3.00 -7.35 -7.23
C MET A 77 -1.65 -8.05 -7.38
N VAL A 78 -1.52 -9.30 -6.93
CA VAL A 78 -0.31 -10.10 -7.16
C VAL A 78 -0.11 -10.36 -8.65
N ALA A 79 -1.16 -10.77 -9.37
CA ALA A 79 -1.08 -11.02 -10.81
C ALA A 79 -0.70 -9.76 -11.59
N LEU A 80 -1.29 -8.61 -11.23
CA LEU A 80 -1.01 -7.32 -11.83
C LEU A 80 0.42 -6.84 -11.52
N GLY A 81 0.88 -7.02 -10.28
CA GLY A 81 2.27 -6.72 -9.89
C GLY A 81 3.30 -7.57 -10.65
N ILE A 82 3.06 -8.87 -10.79
CA ILE A 82 3.90 -9.76 -11.62
C ILE A 82 3.86 -9.36 -13.09
N GLY A 83 2.68 -8.97 -13.60
CA GLY A 83 2.50 -8.48 -14.97
C GLY A 83 3.34 -7.23 -15.23
N ILE A 84 3.28 -6.24 -14.33
CA ILE A 84 4.06 -5.01 -14.38
C ILE A 84 5.56 -5.30 -14.30
N GLU A 85 5.98 -6.17 -13.38
CA GLU A 85 7.38 -6.55 -13.24
C GLU A 85 7.92 -7.12 -14.56
N ARG A 86 7.21 -8.07 -15.17
CA ARG A 86 7.67 -8.72 -16.40
C ARG A 86 7.59 -7.85 -17.63
N ALA A 87 6.53 -7.05 -17.76
CA ALA A 87 6.25 -6.29 -18.97
C ALA A 87 6.95 -4.92 -18.99
N VAL A 88 7.08 -4.26 -17.83
CA VAL A 88 7.57 -2.88 -17.74
C VAL A 88 8.95 -2.84 -17.09
N LEU A 89 9.14 -3.45 -15.93
CA LEU A 89 10.36 -3.23 -15.15
C LEU A 89 11.53 -4.10 -15.61
N ARG A 90 11.28 -5.38 -15.91
CA ARG A 90 12.31 -6.32 -16.34
C ARG A 90 13.01 -5.89 -17.64
N PRO A 91 12.31 -5.39 -18.69
CA PRO A 91 12.98 -4.88 -19.89
C PRO A 91 13.79 -3.59 -19.65
N LEU A 92 13.42 -2.83 -18.62
CA LEU A 92 14.08 -1.59 -18.25
C LEU A 92 15.23 -1.80 -17.25
N THR A 93 15.51 -3.04 -16.85
CA THR A 93 16.67 -3.36 -16.01
C THR A 93 17.95 -2.89 -16.72
N ASN A 94 18.86 -2.25 -15.98
CA ASN A 94 20.09 -1.59 -16.49
C ASN A 94 19.88 -0.34 -17.37
N LYS A 95 18.69 0.26 -17.38
CA LYS A 95 18.45 1.59 -17.98
C LYS A 95 18.69 2.70 -16.95
N PRO A 96 18.92 3.95 -17.39
CA PRO A 96 19.04 5.09 -16.49
C PRO A 96 17.82 5.22 -15.55
N PRO A 97 17.99 5.62 -14.29
CA PRO A 97 16.88 5.71 -13.32
C PRO A 97 15.70 6.56 -13.79
N ILE A 98 15.98 7.62 -14.57
CA ILE A 98 14.95 8.50 -15.13
C ILE A 98 14.02 7.78 -16.11
N THR A 99 14.51 6.74 -16.81
CA THR A 99 13.71 5.93 -17.72
C THR A 99 12.67 5.10 -16.95
N LEU A 100 13.06 4.50 -15.82
CA LEU A 100 12.11 3.78 -14.96
C LEU A 100 11.11 4.76 -14.32
N PHE A 101 11.57 5.92 -13.87
CA PHE A 101 10.68 6.96 -13.33
C PHE A 101 9.58 7.34 -14.33
N MET A 102 9.96 7.69 -15.57
CA MET A 102 9.02 8.00 -16.64
C MET A 102 8.07 6.82 -16.96
N ALA A 103 8.61 5.59 -17.00
CA ALA A 103 7.79 4.40 -17.23
C ALA A 103 6.76 4.18 -16.11
N THR A 104 7.13 4.41 -14.84
CA THR A 104 6.20 4.25 -13.72
C THR A 104 5.10 5.32 -13.70
N LEU A 105 5.40 6.55 -14.12
CA LEU A 105 4.37 7.59 -14.32
C LEU A 105 3.41 7.23 -15.45
N GLY A 106 3.95 6.77 -16.60
CA GLY A 106 3.12 6.28 -17.70
C GLY A 106 2.24 5.11 -17.27
N LEU A 107 2.79 4.21 -16.46
CA LEU A 107 2.03 3.10 -15.87
C LEU A 107 0.93 3.58 -14.92
N SER A 108 1.17 4.60 -14.09
CA SER A 108 0.13 5.21 -13.25
C SER A 108 -1.06 5.64 -14.09
N TYR A 109 -0.81 6.41 -15.16
CA TYR A 109 -1.87 6.89 -16.05
C TYR A 109 -2.61 5.76 -16.77
N ILE A 110 -1.91 4.69 -17.16
CA ILE A 110 -2.54 3.51 -17.76
C ILE A 110 -3.46 2.82 -16.75
N ILE A 111 -3.00 2.63 -15.50
CA ILE A 111 -3.79 1.98 -14.45
C ILE A 111 -4.98 2.83 -14.06
N GLU A 112 -4.79 4.15 -13.88
CA GLU A 112 -5.87 5.10 -13.60
C GLU A 112 -6.89 5.16 -14.73
N GLY A 113 -6.42 5.22 -15.98
CA GLY A 113 -7.29 5.20 -17.15
C GLY A 113 -8.05 3.88 -17.28
N ALA A 114 -7.40 2.74 -17.05
CA ALA A 114 -8.06 1.44 -17.00
C ALA A 114 -9.10 1.38 -15.87
N ALA A 115 -8.79 1.94 -14.71
CA ALA A 115 -9.72 2.01 -13.60
C ALA A 115 -10.96 2.84 -13.95
N GLN A 116 -10.76 4.02 -14.57
CA GLN A 116 -11.87 4.86 -15.03
C GLN A 116 -12.72 4.19 -16.12
N LEU A 117 -12.12 3.38 -17.00
CA LEU A 117 -12.86 2.65 -18.04
C LEU A 117 -13.72 1.52 -17.47
N ILE A 118 -13.24 0.81 -16.44
CA ILE A 118 -13.92 -0.35 -15.86
C ILE A 118 -14.98 0.08 -14.84
N TRP A 119 -14.65 1.04 -13.97
CA TRP A 119 -15.49 1.45 -12.83
C TRP A 119 -16.15 2.84 -13.01
N GLY A 120 -15.82 3.55 -14.09
CA GLY A 120 -16.29 4.91 -14.31
C GLY A 120 -15.53 5.94 -13.47
N THR A 121 -16.00 7.19 -13.52
CA THR A 121 -15.44 8.32 -12.77
C THR A 121 -16.25 8.66 -11.51
N GLN A 122 -17.19 7.79 -11.12
CA GLN A 122 -18.01 8.00 -9.93
C GLN A 122 -17.22 7.71 -8.67
N VAL A 123 -17.48 8.48 -7.61
CA VAL A 123 -16.93 8.22 -6.28
C VAL A 123 -17.62 6.98 -5.75
N HIS A 124 -16.86 5.88 -5.67
CA HIS A 124 -17.30 4.66 -5.01
C HIS A 124 -16.90 4.77 -3.54
N GLY A 125 -17.88 4.98 -2.66
CA GLY A 125 -17.63 5.00 -1.22
C GLY A 125 -17.50 3.58 -0.70
N LEU A 126 -16.40 3.26 -0.02
CA LEU A 126 -16.25 1.97 0.62
C LEU A 126 -16.90 1.98 2.01
N GLU A 127 -18.13 1.48 2.12
CA GLU A 127 -18.72 1.19 3.44
C GLU A 127 -18.12 -0.12 3.98
N LEU A 128 -17.05 -0.02 4.77
CA LEU A 128 -16.42 -1.15 5.46
C LEU A 128 -17.30 -1.78 6.55
N GLY A 129 -18.55 -1.31 6.73
CA GLY A 129 -19.45 -1.73 7.80
C GLY A 129 -19.01 -1.25 9.19
N ILE A 130 -18.08 -0.29 9.25
CA ILE A 130 -17.64 0.37 10.47
C ILE A 130 -18.34 1.73 10.50
N GLU A 131 -19.24 1.93 11.45
CA GLU A 131 -19.85 3.22 11.68
C GLU A 131 -18.79 4.24 12.10
N ASP A 132 -18.66 5.34 11.35
CA ASP A 132 -17.77 6.46 11.67
C ASP A 132 -18.39 7.32 12.78
N VAL A 133 -18.62 6.70 13.95
CA VAL A 133 -19.16 7.38 15.12
C VAL A 133 -17.97 7.88 15.96
N PRO A 134 -17.86 9.19 16.22
CA PRO A 134 -16.79 9.72 17.05
C PRO A 134 -16.94 9.20 18.48
N LEU A 135 -15.87 8.61 19.01
CA LEU A 135 -15.75 8.27 20.42
C LEU A 135 -15.27 9.50 21.18
N GLU A 136 -16.03 9.89 22.20
CA GLU A 136 -15.59 10.90 23.15
C GLU A 136 -14.75 10.22 24.24
N VAL A 137 -13.43 10.43 24.21
CA VAL A 137 -12.52 9.94 25.24
C VAL A 137 -11.94 11.15 25.98
N GLY A 138 -12.45 11.43 27.18
CA GLY A 138 -11.96 12.53 28.01
C GLY A 138 -12.19 13.93 27.44
N GLY A 139 -13.24 14.12 26.62
CA GLY A 139 -13.56 15.39 25.95
C GLY A 139 -12.83 15.62 24.62
N VAL A 140 -12.15 14.60 24.10
CA VAL A 140 -11.55 14.58 22.76
C VAL A 140 -12.39 13.68 21.86
N LEU A 141 -12.81 14.19 20.70
CA LEU A 141 -13.53 13.43 19.69
C LEU A 141 -12.53 12.70 18.79
N ILE A 142 -12.52 11.37 18.85
CA ILE A 142 -11.67 10.54 17.98
C ILE A 142 -12.57 9.62 17.16
N SER A 143 -12.41 9.62 15.85
CA SER A 143 -13.14 8.69 14.97
C SER A 143 -12.78 7.24 15.30
N GLN A 144 -13.81 6.38 15.45
CA GLN A 144 -13.62 4.93 15.57
C GLN A 144 -12.90 4.35 14.36
N PHE A 145 -13.17 4.91 13.18
CA PHE A 145 -12.53 4.52 11.94
C PHE A 145 -11.02 4.81 11.99
N ASP A 146 -10.60 5.99 12.45
CA ASP A 146 -9.17 6.33 12.54
C ASP A 146 -8.41 5.42 13.51
N ILE A 147 -9.02 5.07 14.65
CA ILE A 147 -8.42 4.14 15.62
C ILE A 147 -8.29 2.75 15.00
N PHE A 148 -9.34 2.26 14.33
CA PHE A 148 -9.32 0.97 13.65
C PHE A 148 -8.29 0.95 12.52
N ALA A 149 -8.27 1.98 11.68
CA ALA A 149 -7.32 2.14 10.57
C ALA A 149 -5.88 2.18 11.09
N ALA A 150 -5.62 2.92 12.16
CA ALA A 150 -4.30 2.94 12.79
C ALA A 150 -3.91 1.59 13.39
N ALA A 151 -4.85 0.85 13.99
CA ALA A 151 -4.59 -0.49 14.51
C ALA A 151 -4.26 -1.48 13.39
N VAL A 152 -5.00 -1.45 12.27
CA VAL A 152 -4.75 -2.28 11.09
C VAL A 152 -3.40 -1.92 10.44
N ALA A 153 -3.10 -0.62 10.31
CA ALA A 153 -1.82 -0.16 9.78
C ALA A 153 -0.65 -0.61 10.68
N ALA A 154 -0.75 -0.42 12.00
CA ALA A 154 0.25 -0.88 12.96
C ALA A 154 0.45 -2.40 12.91
N ALA A 155 -0.64 -3.18 12.81
CA ALA A 155 -0.60 -4.62 12.63
C ALA A 155 0.11 -5.00 11.32
N MET A 156 -0.10 -4.25 10.23
CA MET A 156 0.64 -4.45 8.98
C MET A 156 2.11 -4.13 9.07
N VAL A 157 2.49 -3.04 9.72
CA VAL A 157 3.90 -2.73 9.97
C VAL A 157 4.55 -3.87 10.76
N LEU A 158 3.89 -4.34 11.83
CA LEU A 158 4.38 -5.44 12.65
C LEU A 158 4.53 -6.73 11.83
N LEU A 159 3.49 -7.11 11.06
CA LEU A 159 3.50 -8.34 10.26
C LEU A 159 4.60 -8.31 9.19
N LEU A 160 4.75 -7.19 8.47
CA LEU A 160 5.81 -7.04 7.48
C LEU A 160 7.19 -7.03 8.13
N SER A 161 7.35 -6.35 9.27
CA SER A 161 8.59 -6.35 10.04
C SER A 161 8.99 -7.76 10.47
N LEU A 162 8.06 -8.53 11.02
CA LEU A 162 8.26 -9.94 11.38
C LEU A 162 8.57 -10.78 10.15
N PHE A 163 7.87 -10.57 9.03
CA PHE A 163 8.11 -11.25 7.77
C PHE A 163 9.55 -11.00 7.27
N PHE A 164 10.02 -9.75 7.23
CA PHE A 164 11.37 -9.43 6.77
C PHE A 164 12.45 -9.89 7.73
N ARG A 165 12.17 -9.90 9.04
CA ARG A 165 13.13 -10.30 10.08
C ARG A 165 13.31 -11.81 10.17
N TYR A 166 12.22 -12.58 10.12
CA TYR A 166 12.21 -14.00 10.47
C TYR A 166 12.06 -14.96 9.29
N THR A 167 11.64 -14.51 8.10
CA THR A 167 11.48 -15.41 6.95
C THR A 167 12.72 -15.49 6.06
N ARG A 168 12.91 -16.63 5.39
CA ARG A 168 13.98 -16.82 4.39
C ARG A 168 13.84 -15.85 3.22
N ILE A 169 12.61 -15.58 2.78
CA ILE A 169 12.31 -14.61 1.71
C ILE A 169 12.74 -13.21 2.17
N GLY A 170 12.43 -12.84 3.42
CA GLY A 170 12.86 -11.58 4.02
C GLY A 170 14.37 -11.41 4.15
N LEU A 171 15.10 -12.50 4.43
CA LEU A 171 16.57 -12.50 4.39
C LEU A 171 17.09 -12.27 2.98
N SER A 172 16.54 -12.97 1.98
CA SER A 172 16.91 -12.78 0.57
C SER A 172 16.59 -11.37 0.07
N PHE A 173 15.47 -10.79 0.51
CA PHE A 173 15.10 -9.40 0.22
C PHE A 173 16.18 -8.42 0.71
N ARG A 174 16.62 -8.55 1.96
CA ARG A 174 17.67 -7.69 2.53
C ARG A 174 18.99 -7.85 1.79
N ALA A 175 19.36 -9.07 1.43
CA ALA A 175 20.57 -9.32 0.64
C ALA A 175 20.52 -8.65 -0.75
N VAL A 176 19.37 -8.71 -1.44
CA VAL A 176 19.17 -8.04 -2.74
C VAL A 176 19.14 -6.52 -2.58
N ALA A 177 18.58 -6.02 -1.48
CA ALA A 177 18.50 -4.59 -1.19
C ALA A 177 19.85 -3.96 -0.83
N ASP A 178 20.78 -4.76 -0.29
CA ASP A 178 22.15 -4.32 -0.02
C ASP A 178 22.98 -4.30 -1.31
N ASP A 179 23.02 -5.40 -2.06
CA ASP A 179 23.72 -5.48 -3.35
C ASP A 179 23.11 -6.57 -4.25
N GLN A 180 22.48 -6.12 -5.35
CA GLN A 180 21.87 -7.02 -6.33
C GLN A 180 22.88 -7.91 -7.07
N PHE A 181 24.07 -7.40 -7.37
CA PHE A 181 25.12 -8.15 -8.06
C PHE A 181 25.73 -9.21 -7.14
N ALA A 182 25.96 -8.87 -5.86
CA ALA A 182 26.41 -9.83 -4.86
C ALA A 182 25.35 -10.92 -4.62
N ALA A 183 24.08 -10.55 -4.54
CA ALA A 183 22.98 -11.51 -4.40
C ALA A 183 22.91 -12.52 -5.55
N LEU A 184 23.15 -12.06 -6.79
CA LEU A 184 23.23 -12.92 -7.98
C LEU A 184 24.43 -13.88 -7.91
N ALA A 185 25.59 -13.42 -7.42
CA ALA A 185 26.79 -14.24 -7.30
C ALA A 185 26.62 -15.43 -6.32
N VAL A 186 25.76 -15.28 -5.31
CA VAL A 186 25.44 -16.34 -4.33
C VAL A 186 24.27 -17.23 -4.81
N GLY A 187 23.75 -17.01 -6.02
CA GLY A 187 22.74 -17.86 -6.65
C GLY A 187 21.29 -17.56 -6.23
N LEU A 188 21.00 -16.36 -5.69
CA LEU A 188 19.65 -15.96 -5.37
C LEU A 188 18.81 -15.78 -6.64
N LYS A 189 17.62 -16.39 -6.66
CA LYS A 189 16.67 -16.27 -7.77
C LYS A 189 15.91 -14.94 -7.68
N LEU A 190 16.44 -13.88 -8.30
CA LEU A 190 15.82 -12.55 -8.35
C LEU A 190 14.31 -12.57 -8.70
N PRO A 191 13.81 -13.37 -9.68
CA PRO A 191 12.39 -13.32 -10.04
C PRO A 191 11.45 -13.72 -8.90
N LEU A 192 11.86 -14.67 -8.04
CA LEU A 192 11.06 -15.08 -6.88
C LEU A 192 11.04 -13.98 -5.81
N ILE A 193 12.17 -13.32 -5.62
CA ILE A 193 12.30 -12.23 -4.64
C ILE A 193 11.44 -11.06 -5.11
N TRP A 194 11.56 -10.63 -6.37
CA TRP A 194 10.73 -9.56 -6.92
C TRP A 194 9.24 -9.88 -6.84
N ALA A 195 8.80 -11.08 -7.24
CA ALA A 195 7.39 -11.47 -7.11
C ALA A 195 6.87 -11.36 -5.66
N SER A 196 7.69 -11.75 -4.66
CA SER A 196 7.31 -11.61 -3.25
C SER A 196 7.20 -10.16 -2.78
N VAL A 197 8.05 -9.27 -3.30
CA VAL A 197 7.97 -7.83 -3.02
C VAL A 197 6.74 -7.20 -3.63
N TRP A 198 6.45 -7.55 -4.88
CA TRP A 198 5.26 -7.08 -5.58
C TRP A 198 4.00 -7.58 -4.89
N ALA A 199 4.00 -8.81 -4.39
CA ALA A 199 2.90 -9.31 -3.57
C ALA A 199 2.76 -8.55 -2.25
N ALA A 200 3.86 -8.29 -1.53
CA ALA A 200 3.82 -7.51 -0.30
C ALA A 200 3.37 -6.07 -0.53
N ALA A 201 3.89 -5.40 -1.57
CA ALA A 201 3.51 -4.04 -1.95
C ALA A 201 2.05 -3.97 -2.43
N GLY A 202 1.57 -5.00 -3.13
CA GLY A 202 0.16 -5.15 -3.52
C GLY A 202 -0.76 -5.38 -2.32
N LEU A 203 -0.33 -6.16 -1.32
CA LEU A 203 -1.07 -6.31 -0.06
C LEU A 203 -1.15 -4.98 0.69
N VAL A 204 -0.03 -4.27 0.80
CA VAL A 204 0.02 -2.95 1.43
C VAL A 204 -0.86 -1.95 0.67
N ALA A 205 -0.85 -1.99 -0.66
CA ALA A 205 -1.70 -1.16 -1.50
C ALA A 205 -3.19 -1.50 -1.30
N LEU A 206 -3.53 -2.77 -1.18
CA LEU A 206 -4.89 -3.19 -0.87
C LEU A 206 -5.32 -2.64 0.50
N VAL A 207 -4.58 -2.95 1.57
CA VAL A 207 -4.96 -2.50 2.91
C VAL A 207 -5.00 -0.97 2.99
N ALA A 208 -4.00 -0.27 2.45
CA ALA A 208 -3.98 1.19 2.45
C ALA A 208 -5.11 1.78 1.61
N GLY A 209 -5.42 1.20 0.45
CA GLY A 209 -6.53 1.62 -0.39
C GLY A 209 -7.89 1.42 0.28
N LEU A 210 -8.07 0.35 1.06
CA LEU A 210 -9.29 0.12 1.84
C LEU A 210 -9.43 1.11 3.01
N LEU A 211 -8.32 1.55 3.61
CA LEU A 211 -8.36 2.52 4.71
C LEU A 211 -8.52 3.98 4.25
N TRP A 212 -8.27 4.26 2.97
CA TRP A 212 -8.34 5.62 2.38
C TRP A 212 -9.50 5.81 1.39
N GLY A 213 -10.14 4.72 0.96
CA GLY A 213 -11.24 4.71 -0.02
C GLY A 213 -12.62 4.62 0.59
#